data_AF-A0AAE4KIN3-F1
#
_entry.id   AF-A0AAE4KIN3-F1
#
_cell.length_a   1.000
_cell.length_b   1.000
_cell.length_c   1.000
_cell.angle_alpha   90.00
_cell.angle_beta   90.00
_cell.angle_gamma   90.00
#
_symmetry.space_group_name_H-M   'P 1'
#
loop_
_entity.id
_entity.type
_entity.pdbx_description
1 polymer ?
#
loop_
_entity_poly.entity_id
_entity_poly.type
_entity_poly.pdbx_seq_one_letter_code
_entity_poly.pdbx_strand_id
1 'polypeptide(L)' 'MVEVRPLLPPEAYLEPCEISLGDRTIGGALQGLRGAVECERADKAALRAWRDEHIEEDGG' A
#
# COMPACT_ATOMS: atom_id res chain seq x y z
N MET A 1 -4.37 -10.10 -19.92
CA MET A 1 -5.59 -9.62 -19.22
C MET A 1 -5.10 -8.82 -18.03
N VAL A 2 -5.32 -7.51 -18.02
CA VAL A 2 -4.96 -6.66 -16.88
C VAL A 2 -6.15 -6.70 -15.94
N GLU A 3 -5.96 -7.33 -14.78
CA GLU A 3 -6.98 -7.42 -13.75
C GLU A 3 -7.15 -6.03 -13.11
N VAL A 4 -8.24 -5.34 -13.45
CA VAL A 4 -8.59 -4.04 -12.86
C VAL A 4 -9.08 -4.34 -11.44
N ARG A 5 -8.18 -4.20 -10.46
CA ARG A 5 -8.56 -4.28 -9.05
C ARG A 5 -9.42 -3.06 -8.71
N PRO A 6 -10.58 -3.24 -8.07
CA PRO A 6 -11.42 -2.11 -7.68
C PRO A 6 -10.63 -1.17 -6.77
N LEU A 7 -10.59 0.11 -7.12
CA LEU A 7 -9.99 1.14 -6.29
C LEU A 7 -10.94 1.39 -5.11
N LEU A 8 -10.47 0.99 -3.93
CA LEU A 8 -11.19 1.19 -2.68
C LEU A 8 -11.04 2.67 -2.23
N PRO A 9 -11.96 3.20 -1.40
CA PRO A 9 -11.83 4.55 -0.86
C PRO A 9 -10.59 4.66 0.06
N PRO A 10 -10.06 5.87 0.32
CA PRO A 10 -8.83 6.06 1.09
C PRO A 10 -8.80 5.33 2.43
N GLU A 11 -9.94 5.19 3.11
CA GLU A 11 -10.04 4.52 4.39
C GLU A 11 -9.72 3.01 4.33
N ALA A 12 -9.89 2.39 3.16
CA ALA A 12 -9.56 0.99 2.95
C ALA A 12 -8.04 0.73 2.82
N TYR A 13 -7.23 1.78 2.67
CA TYR A 13 -5.75 1.70 2.69
C TYR A 13 -5.16 2.13 4.04
N LEU A 14 -5.99 2.24 5.08
CA LEU A 14 -5.56 2.65 6.42
C LEU A 14 -5.27 1.48 7.35
N GLU A 15 -5.38 0.23 6.88
CA GLU A 15 -4.92 -0.90 7.68
C GLU A 15 -3.40 -0.82 7.82
N PRO A 16 -2.87 -0.64 9.05
CA PRO A 16 -1.44 -0.43 9.21
C PRO A 16 -0.68 -1.68 8.80
N CYS A 17 0.32 -1.50 7.91
CA CYS A 17 1.23 -2.55 7.53
C CYS A 17 1.92 -3.15 8.76
N GLU A 18 1.70 -4.44 9.02
CA GLU A 18 2.28 -5.11 10.17
C GLU A 18 3.81 -5.19 10.06
N ILE A 19 4.51 -4.76 11.12
CA ILE A 19 5.94 -4.95 11.25
C ILE A 19 6.19 -6.27 11.97
N SER A 20 6.63 -7.28 11.22
CA SER A 20 7.14 -8.53 11.78
C SER A 20 8.66 -8.45 11.98
N LEU A 21 9.16 -8.92 13.12
CA LEU A 21 10.59 -9.10 13.35
C LEU A 21 11.05 -10.54 13.10
N GLY A 22 10.19 -11.36 12.46
CA GLY A 22 10.47 -12.75 12.12
C GLY A 22 10.81 -13.61 13.33
N ASP A 23 11.86 -14.40 13.20
CA ASP A 23 12.40 -15.33 14.21
C ASP A 23 13.34 -14.66 15.23
N ARG A 24 13.28 -13.33 15.36
CA ARG A 24 14.16 -12.52 16.23
C ARG A 24 15.65 -12.61 15.87
N THR A 25 15.96 -13.03 14.66
CA THR A 25 17.29 -12.87 14.07
C THR A 25 17.38 -11.57 13.27
N ILE A 26 18.59 -11.11 12.99
CA ILE A 26 18.80 -9.96 12.11
C ILE A 26 18.24 -10.24 10.71
N GLY A 27 18.39 -11.48 10.20
CA GLY A 27 17.86 -11.89 8.90
C GLY A 27 16.33 -11.83 8.86
N GLY A 28 15.66 -12.38 9.87
CA GLY A 28 14.21 -12.31 10.02
C GLY A 28 13.69 -10.87 10.13
N ALA A 29 14.39 -10.02 10.89
CA ALA A 29 14.04 -8.60 11.01
C ALA A 29 14.19 -7.84 9.68
N LEU A 30 15.28 -8.07 8.92
CA LEU A 30 15.46 -7.44 7.61
C LEU A 30 14.40 -7.89 6.60
N GLN A 31 14.02 -9.16 6.63
CA GLN A 31 12.97 -9.69 5.76
C GLN A 31 11.58 -9.12 6.13
N GLY A 32 11.27 -9.02 7.41
CA GLY A 32 10.02 -8.42 7.88
C GLY A 32 9.93 -6.92 7.57
N LEU A 33 11.03 -6.17 7.74
CA LEU A 33 11.12 -4.76 7.32
C LEU A 33 10.91 -4.60 5.82
N ARG A 34 11.47 -5.51 5.00
CA ARG A 34 11.22 -5.51 3.56
C ARG A 34 9.74 -5.71 3.25
N GLY A 35 9.06 -6.63 3.94
CA GLY A 35 7.62 -6.85 3.80
C GLY A 35 6.80 -5.60 4.11
N ALA A 36 7.11 -4.93 5.23
CA ALA A 36 6.44 -3.68 5.61
C ALA A 36 6.64 -2.56 4.56
N VAL A 37 7.85 -2.42 4.01
CA VAL A 37 8.13 -1.43 2.96
C VAL A 37 7.34 -1.70 1.67
N GLU A 38 7.19 -2.96 1.27
CA GLU A 38 6.40 -3.30 0.06
C GLU A 38 4.90 -3.06 0.27
N CYS A 39 4.37 -3.34 1.47
CA CYS A 39 3.00 -3.00 1.84
C CYS A 39 2.77 -1.47 1.76
N GLU A 40 3.63 -0.68 2.40
CA GLU A 40 3.59 0.79 2.36
C GLU A 40 3.71 1.38 0.95
N ARG A 41 4.38 0.68 0.03
CA ARG A 41 4.46 1.08 -1.38
C ARG A 41 3.17 0.81 -2.12
N ALA A 42 2.51 -0.32 -1.84
CA ALA A 42 1.23 -0.66 -2.43
C ALA A 42 0.15 0.36 -2.02
N ASP A 43 0.06 0.73 -0.74
CA ASP A 43 -0.91 1.71 -0.26
C ASP A 43 -0.69 3.09 -0.91
N LYS A 44 0.57 3.54 -0.96
CA LYS A 44 0.90 4.81 -1.63
C LYS A 44 0.59 4.78 -3.12
N ALA A 45 0.76 3.64 -3.80
CA ALA A 45 0.41 3.50 -5.20
C ALA A 45 -1.11 3.59 -5.41
N ALA A 46 -1.88 2.97 -4.52
CA ALA A 46 -3.33 2.99 -4.57
C ALA A 46 -3.90 4.39 -4.26
N LEU A 47 -3.33 5.10 -3.28
CA LEU A 47 -3.70 6.49 -2.99
C LEU A 47 -3.39 7.44 -4.16
N ARG A 48 -2.29 7.22 -4.89
CA ARG A 48 -1.98 7.98 -6.11
C ARG A 48 -2.98 7.70 -7.21
N ALA A 49 -3.33 6.43 -7.43
CA ALA A 49 -4.34 6.05 -8.42
C ALA A 49 -5.71 6.68 -8.09
N TRP A 50 -6.15 6.58 -6.83
CA TRP A 50 -7.37 7.24 -6.37
C TRP A 50 -7.33 8.75 -6.62
N ARG A 51 -6.23 9.41 -6.23
CA ARG A 51 -6.05 10.86 -6.45
C ARG A 51 -6.13 11.21 -7.95
N ASP A 52 -5.45 10.46 -8.80
CA ASP A 52 -5.36 10.79 -10.23
C ASP A 52 -6.73 10.67 -10.92
N GLU A 53 -7.60 9.75 -10.48
CA GLU A 53 -8.98 9.63 -10.97
C GLU A 53 -9.89 10.76 -10.47
N HIS A 54 -9.69 11.25 -9.25
CA HIS A 54 -10.56 12.28 -8.65
C HIS A 54 -10.05 13.71 -8.87
N ILE A 55 -8.82 13.90 -9.37
CA ILE A 55 -8.33 15.21 -9.82
C ILE A 55 -9.06 15.68 -11.08
N GLU A 56 -9.58 14.78 -11.91
CA GLU A 56 -10.36 15.13 -13.11
C GLU A 56 -11.79 15.64 -12.79
N GLU A 57 -12.31 15.42 -11.57
CA GLU A 57 -13.67 15.83 -11.17
C GLU A 57 -13.75 17.26 -10.58
N ASP A 58 -12.65 17.82 -10.07
CA ASP A 58 -12.62 19.17 -9.47
C ASP A 58 -12.22 20.29 -10.47
N GLY A 59 -12.12 19.97 -11.77
CA GLY A 59 -11.62 20.86 -12.83
C GLY A 59 -12.62 21.25 -13.93
N GLY A 60 -13.94 21.14 -13.68
CA GLY A 60 -15.02 21.48 -14.64
C GLY A 60 -15.95 22.58 -14.17
#